data_AF-A0A9Q0YFK0-F1
#
_entry.id   AF-A0A9Q0YFK0-F1
#
_cell.length_a   1.000
_cell.length_b   1.000
_cell.length_c   1.000
_cell.angle_alpha   90.00
_cell.angle_beta   90.00
_cell.angle_gamma   90.00
#
_symmetry.space_group_name_H-M   'P 1'
#
loop_
_entity.id
_entity.type
_entity.pdbx_description
1 polymer ?
#
loop_
_entity_poly.entity_id
_entity_poly.type
_entity_poly.pdbx_seq_one_letter_code
_entity_poly.pdbx_strand_id
1 'polypeptide(L)'
;MEAIFRRHGGYCFYTNIFFKALLDCMGYKTFHIGGNNPGDYQFDTHAGIIVCDLTYPGSYHLVDPALSTKLYLSTSKKNLLFINPII
;
A
#
# COMPACT_ATOMS: atom_id res chain seq x y z
N MET A 1 5.58 -6.33 -14.25
CA MET A 1 4.66 -7.43 -13.85
C MET A 1 5.26 -8.80 -14.09
N GLU A 2 5.97 -9.04 -15.20
CA GLU A 2 6.57 -10.36 -15.51
C GLU A 2 7.52 -10.91 -14.42
N ALA A 3 8.25 -10.03 -13.73
CA ALA A 3 9.14 -10.41 -12.62
C ALA A 3 8.42 -11.15 -11.48
N ILE A 4 7.22 -10.68 -11.07
CA ILE A 4 6.46 -11.28 -9.97
C ILE A 4 6.03 -12.71 -10.32
N PHE A 5 5.53 -12.92 -11.54
CA PHE A 5 5.11 -14.25 -12.02
C PHE A 5 6.29 -15.22 -12.18
N ARG A 6 7.49 -14.70 -12.42
CA ARG A 6 8.74 -15.48 -12.47
C ARG A 6 9.36 -15.72 -11.09
N ARG A 7 8.61 -15.50 -10.00
CA ARG A 7 9.07 -15.63 -8.60
C ARG A 7 10.23 -14.70 -8.23
N HIS A 8 10.37 -13.57 -8.93
CA HIS A 8 11.25 -12.49 -8.50
C HIS A 8 10.46 -11.47 -7.68
N GLY A 9 11.08 -10.96 -6.61
CA GLY A 9 10.54 -9.82 -5.88
C GLY A 9 10.58 -8.53 -6.70
N GLY A 10 10.27 -7.41 -6.05
CA GLY A 10 10.35 -6.09 -6.67
C GLY A 10 10.24 -4.97 -5.63
N TYR A 11 10.55 -3.75 -6.06
CA TYR A 11 10.30 -2.55 -5.26
C TYR A 11 8.81 -2.41 -4.91
N CYS A 12 8.52 -1.68 -3.83
CA CYS A 12 7.17 -1.48 -3.31
C CYS A 12 6.16 -1.09 -4.38
N PHE A 13 6.55 -0.24 -5.33
CA PHE A 13 5.74 0.15 -6.46
C PHE A 13 5.23 -1.04 -7.30
N TYR A 14 6.12 -1.94 -7.70
CA TYR A 14 5.74 -3.08 -8.56
C TYR A 14 4.85 -4.07 -7.84
N THR A 15 5.19 -4.37 -6.59
CA THR A 15 4.44 -5.32 -5.76
C THR A 15 3.05 -4.76 -5.43
N ASN A 16 2.95 -3.52 -4.95
CA ASN A 16 1.66 -2.91 -4.62
C ASN A 16 0.79 -2.61 -5.86
N ILE A 17 1.36 -2.37 -7.04
CA ILE A 17 0.56 -2.29 -8.27
C ILE A 17 -0.07 -3.64 -8.61
N PHE A 18 0.72 -4.71 -8.55
CA PHE A 18 0.22 -6.05 -8.84
C PHE A 18 -0.88 -6.46 -7.87
N PHE A 19 -0.67 -6.29 -6.56
CA PHE A 19 -1.66 -6.66 -5.55
C PHE A 19 -2.92 -5.79 -5.63
N LYS A 20 -2.80 -4.50 -5.95
CA LYS A 20 -3.98 -3.66 -6.22
C LYS A 20 -4.80 -4.23 -7.37
N ALA A 21 -4.16 -4.53 -8.50
CA ALA A 21 -4.84 -5.09 -9.67
C ALA A 21 -5.53 -6.43 -9.35
N LEU A 22 -4.89 -7.28 -8.54
CA LEU A 22 -5.49 -8.53 -8.06
C LEU A 22 -6.74 -8.27 -7.21
N LEU A 23 -6.66 -7.35 -6.24
CA LEU A 23 -7.79 -6.99 -5.37
C LEU A 23 -8.95 -6.38 -6.16
N ASP A 24 -8.65 -5.52 -7.14
CA ASP A 24 -9.67 -4.97 -8.05
C ASP A 24 -10.35 -6.09 -8.86
N CYS A 25 -9.58 -7.07 -9.36
CA CYS A 25 -10.14 -8.24 -10.07
C CYS A 25 -11.02 -9.11 -9.17
N MET A 26 -10.75 -9.14 -7.87
CA MET A 26 -11.59 -9.83 -6.88
C MET A 26 -12.85 -9.03 -6.50
N GLY A 27 -13.03 -7.82 -7.04
CA GLY A 27 -14.20 -6.98 -6.80
C GLY A 27 -14.06 -6.04 -5.61
N TYR A 28 -12.88 -5.92 -4.99
CA TYR A 28 -12.65 -4.93 -3.95
C TYR A 28 -12.50 -3.53 -4.55
N LYS A 29 -12.97 -2.52 -3.81
CA LYS A 29 -12.72 -1.12 -4.13
C LYS A 29 -11.38 -0.71 -3.52
N THR A 30 -10.40 -0.37 -4.36
CA THR A 30 -9.05 -0.02 -3.90
C THR A 30 -8.50 1.25 -4.52
N PHE A 31 -7.57 1.91 -3.82
CA PHE A 31 -6.78 3.03 -4.35
C PHE A 31 -5.34 2.99 -3.83
N HIS A 32 -4.39 3.49 -4.61
CA HIS A 32 -3.00 3.65 -4.18
C HIS A 32 -2.86 4.85 -3.26
N ILE A 33 -1.93 4.76 -2.31
CA ILE A 33 -1.51 5.87 -1.46
C ILE A 33 0.01 5.99 -1.46
N GLY A 34 0.50 7.23 -1.46
CA GLY A 34 1.90 7.55 -1.26
C GLY A 34 2.26 7.63 0.22
N GLY A 35 3.46 7.19 0.55
CA GLY A 35 4.03 7.30 1.89
C GLY A 35 5.54 7.37 1.85
N ASN A 36 6.13 7.63 3.01
CA ASN A 36 7.58 7.74 3.17
C ASN A 36 8.08 6.74 4.20
N ASN A 37 9.29 6.23 4.00
CA ASN A 37 10.00 5.54 5.08
C ASN A 37 10.55 6.56 6.08
N PRO A 38 10.73 6.18 7.36
CA PRO A 38 11.39 7.04 8.32
C PRO A 38 12.79 7.44 7.83
N GLY A 39 13.03 8.75 7.73
CA GLY A 39 14.31 9.31 7.28
C GLY A 39 14.38 9.65 5.79
N ASP A 40 13.33 9.37 5.01
CA ASP A 40 13.26 9.80 3.62
C ASP A 40 13.02 11.32 3.54
N TYR A 41 13.90 12.00 2.78
CA TYR A 41 13.77 13.43 2.46
C TYR A 41 12.87 13.70 1.24
N GLN A 42 12.59 12.65 0.45
CA GLN A 42 11.71 12.71 -0.71
C GLN A 42 10.27 12.33 -0.31
N PHE A 43 9.29 12.93 -0.97
CA PHE A 43 7.88 12.60 -0.76
C PHE A 43 7.44 11.44 -1.66
N ASP A 44 6.54 10.61 -1.14
CA ASP A 44 5.92 9.46 -1.80
C ASP A 44 6.92 8.42 -2.34
N THR A 45 7.98 8.14 -1.58
CA THR A 45 8.99 7.11 -1.92
C THR A 45 8.45 5.69 -1.84
N HIS A 46 7.29 5.50 -1.22
CA HIS A 46 6.63 4.23 -1.03
C HIS A 46 5.18 4.27 -1.49
N ALA A 47 4.73 3.21 -2.17
CA ALA A 47 3.34 3.03 -2.58
C ALA A 47 2.69 1.94 -1.73
N GLY A 48 1.58 2.26 -1.07
CA GLY A 48 0.71 1.30 -0.39
C GLY A 48 -0.67 1.21 -1.05
N ILE A 49 -1.52 0.28 -0.58
CA ILE A 49 -2.88 0.09 -1.08
C ILE A 49 -3.86 0.35 0.05
N ILE A 50 -4.90 1.15 -0.21
CA ILE A 50 -6.08 1.21 0.66
C ILE A 50 -7.19 0.37 0.05
N VAL A 51 -7.78 -0.50 0.86
CA VAL A 51 -8.97 -1.29 0.54
C VAL A 51 -10.15 -0.72 1.30
N CYS A 52 -11.21 -0.37 0.58
CA CYS A 52 -12.47 0.11 1.15
C CYS A 52 -13.38 -1.07 1.53
N ASP A 53 -14.27 -0.84 2.49
CA ASP A 53 -15.44 -1.67 2.77
C ASP A 53 -15.11 -3.13 3.12
N LEU A 54 -13.89 -3.39 3.62
CA LEU A 54 -13.38 -4.74 3.87
C LEU A 54 -14.08 -5.41 5.06
N THR A 55 -14.30 -4.67 6.15
CA THR A 55 -14.92 -5.20 7.38
C THR A 55 -16.33 -4.66 7.62
N TYR A 56 -16.58 -3.41 7.24
CA TYR A 56 -17.88 -2.75 7.29
C TYR A 56 -17.95 -1.62 6.24
N PRO A 57 -19.15 -1.22 5.76
CA PRO A 57 -19.29 -0.11 4.82
C PRO A 57 -18.71 1.20 5.37
N GLY A 58 -17.88 1.87 4.58
CA GLY A 58 -17.12 3.06 4.91
C GLY A 58 -15.76 2.79 5.57
N SER A 59 -15.38 1.54 5.83
CA SER A 59 -14.05 1.22 6.39
C SER A 59 -12.93 1.41 5.37
N TYR A 60 -11.74 1.80 5.84
CA TYR A 60 -10.52 1.93 5.03
C TYR A 60 -9.39 1.17 5.71
N HIS A 61 -8.75 0.27 4.98
CA HIS A 61 -7.69 -0.60 5.50
C HIS A 61 -6.45 -0.49 4.64
N LEU A 62 -5.29 -0.28 5.25
CA LEU A 62 -4.01 -0.35 4.56
C LEU A 62 -3.64 -1.81 4.35
N VAL A 63 -3.38 -2.17 3.11
CA VAL A 63 -2.84 -3.46 2.69
C VAL A 63 -1.52 -3.19 2.01
N ASP A 64 -0.44 -3.78 2.53
CA ASP A 64 0.89 -3.56 1.99
C ASP A 64 1.74 -4.84 2.03
N PRO A 65 1.77 -5.61 0.94
CA PRO A 65 2.54 -6.84 0.85
C PRO A 65 4.03 -6.58 0.60
N ALA A 66 4.44 -5.33 0.38
CA ALA A 66 5.84 -4.96 0.12
C ALA A 66 6.51 -4.25 1.30
N LEU A 67 5.79 -4.07 2.40
CA LEU A 67 6.26 -3.31 3.54
C LEU A 67 7.22 -4.14 4.39
N SER A 68 8.50 -3.76 4.39
CA SER A 68 9.51 -4.35 5.28
C SER A 68 9.72 -3.56 6.57
N THR A 69 9.20 -2.34 6.67
CA THR A 69 9.51 -1.35 7.73
C THR A 69 8.28 -0.53 8.12
N LYS A 70 8.37 0.35 9.12
CA LYS A 70 7.26 1.25 9.46
C LYS A 70 6.99 2.24 8.31
N LEU A 71 5.72 2.46 7.97
CA LEU A 71 5.30 3.42 6.96
C LEU A 71 4.68 4.66 7.60
N TYR A 72 5.03 5.84 7.09
CA TYR A 72 4.39 7.10 7.44
C TYR A 72 3.52 7.55 6.28
N LEU A 73 2.20 7.51 6.48
CA LEU A 73 1.24 7.85 5.43
C LEU A 73 1.16 9.36 5.22
N SER A 74 1.32 9.79 3.97
CA SER A 74 1.06 11.16 3.55
C SER A 74 -0.44 11.30 3.29
N THR A 75 -1.17 11.90 4.23
CA THR A 75 -2.56 12.30 3.98
C THR A 75 -2.58 13.79 3.63
N SER A 76 -3.31 14.18 2.58
CA SER A 76 -3.52 15.58 2.16
C SER A 76 -4.08 16.50 3.28
N LYS A 77 -4.47 15.92 4.43
CA LYS A 77 -4.88 16.64 5.65
C LYS A 77 -4.02 16.21 6.84
N LYS A 78 -2.79 16.74 6.95
CA LYS A 78 -1.96 16.88 8.18
C LYS A 78 -2.26 15.93 9.37
N ASN A 79 -2.42 14.63 9.12
CA ASN A 79 -2.65 13.62 10.15
C ASN A 79 -1.90 12.37 9.69
N LEU A 80 -0.68 12.23 10.21
CA LEU A 80 0.11 11.01 10.07
C LEU A 80 -0.61 9.89 10.83
N LEU A 81 -1.24 8.98 10.10
CA LEU A 81 -1.75 7.73 10.64
C LEU A 81 -0.60 6.72 10.62
N PHE A 82 -0.17 6.31 11.81
CA PHE A 82 0.77 5.21 12.00
C PHE A 82 -0.02 3.92 11.86
N ILE A 83 0.33 3.10 10.86
CA ILE A 83 -0.22 1.75 10.74
C ILE A 83 0.95 0.80 10.86
N ASN A 84 0.99 0.03 11.97
CA ASN A 84 1.95 -1.05 12.09
C ASN A 84 1.59 -2.14 11.08
N PRO A 85 2.58 -2.77 10.43
CA PRO A 85 2.31 -3.95 9.61
C PRO A 85 1.67 -5.02 10.50
N ILE A 86 0.48 -5.48 10.10
CA ILE A 86 -0.06 -6.73 10.60
C ILE A 86 0.60 -7.82 9.74
N ILE A 87 1.51 -8.58 10.35
CA ILE A 87 2.13 -9.78 9.76
C ILE A 87 1.10 -10.90 9.72
#